data_AF-A0A3D4ZJM7-F1
#
_entry.id   AF-A0A3D4ZJM7-F1
#
_cell.length_a   1.000
_cell.length_b   1.000
_cell.length_c   1.000
_cell.angle_alpha   90.00
_cell.angle_beta   90.00
_cell.angle_gamma   90.00
#
_symmetry.space_group_name_H-M   'P 1'
#
loop_
_entity.id
_entity.type
_entity.pdbx_description
1 polymer ?
#
loop_
_entity_poly.entity_id
_entity_poly.type
_entity_poly.pdbx_seq_one_letter_code
_entity_poly.pdbx_strand_id
1 'polypeptide(L)'
;MSLFIVSSDWRFKEKFKSHFTTSFLREFSNQWELLFEANAFISYHGFLTLRLGYVEKYVEDLYPSQSIQEQRYEGLRLAYVYDGGLLQSSFFSFLDSGASYGSFSVNVLAFKQPKTYKQTDFTFTSGILYNHEGHQNRLVAFSFGSFSFEVKHTNGPMLNRWEDQNDRMNLGSWQLGYRWEFESPSAFLTPYAKVSAGLHRFNLQQDYTTTLVEEVRPSIGMEVGLSIGTTCWWVVGNTSYHPRLAVSLSYVFNADSITTVEYFKPHTGPWILMAGIVLDIDHDLT
;
A
#
# COMPACT_ATOMS: atom_id res chain seq x y z
N MET A 1 1.71 15.50 -15.50
CA MET A 1 1.11 15.93 -14.22
C MET A 1 2.25 16.07 -13.22
N SER A 2 2.54 17.29 -12.77
CA SER A 2 3.74 17.59 -11.97
C SER A 2 3.50 17.26 -10.50
N LEU A 3 4.26 16.30 -9.95
CA LEU A 3 4.27 16.01 -8.52
C LEU A 3 5.00 17.13 -7.78
N PHE A 4 4.27 17.96 -7.03
CA PHE A 4 4.87 18.98 -6.16
C PHE A 4 5.27 18.35 -4.84
N ILE A 5 6.58 18.13 -4.64
CA ILE A 5 7.15 17.81 -3.33
C ILE A 5 7.57 19.11 -2.67
N VAL A 6 6.87 19.50 -1.60
CA VAL A 6 7.24 20.65 -0.77
C VAL A 6 8.33 20.21 0.21
N SER A 7 9.59 20.28 -0.23
CA SER A 7 10.77 20.26 0.63
C SER A 7 11.46 21.62 0.58
N SER A 8 11.84 22.16 1.74
CA SER A 8 12.58 23.43 1.87
C SER A 8 14.05 23.32 1.45
N ASP A 9 14.55 22.10 1.20
CA ASP A 9 15.91 21.87 0.71
C ASP A 9 15.89 21.57 -0.80
N TRP A 10 16.46 22.47 -1.59
CA TRP A 10 16.57 22.33 -3.04
C TRP A 10 17.55 21.21 -3.45
N ARG A 11 18.50 20.83 -2.58
CA ARG A 11 19.43 19.72 -2.82
C ARG A 11 18.73 18.37 -2.66
N PHE A 12 17.77 18.29 -1.74
CA PHE A 12 16.88 17.13 -1.62
C PHE A 12 16.06 16.95 -2.90
N LYS A 13 15.51 18.02 -3.47
CA LYS A 13 14.73 17.95 -4.72
C LYS A 13 15.55 17.45 -5.93
N GLU A 14 16.78 17.93 -6.10
CA GLU A 14 17.62 17.54 -7.24
C GLU A 14 18.17 16.11 -7.09
N LYS A 15 18.60 15.69 -5.88
CA LYS A 15 18.93 14.28 -5.62
C LYS A 15 17.72 13.38 -5.85
N PHE A 16 16.57 13.72 -5.26
CA PHE A 16 15.34 12.96 -5.38
C PHE A 16 14.94 12.72 -6.84
N LYS A 17 14.94 13.76 -7.69
CA LYS A 17 14.61 13.64 -9.12
C LYS A 17 15.54 12.70 -9.90
N SER A 18 16.85 12.70 -9.61
CA SER A 18 17.84 11.88 -10.32
C SER A 18 17.60 10.37 -10.22
N HIS A 19 16.81 9.96 -9.22
CA HIS A 19 16.55 8.57 -8.93
C HIS A 19 15.25 8.04 -9.57
N PHE A 20 14.47 8.90 -10.23
CA PHE A 20 13.20 8.53 -10.85
C PHE A 20 13.26 8.50 -12.37
N THR A 21 12.80 7.39 -12.96
CA THR A 21 12.50 7.33 -14.39
C THR A 21 10.99 7.35 -14.59
N THR A 22 10.51 8.25 -15.45
CA THR A 22 9.09 8.34 -15.83
C THR A 22 8.90 7.82 -17.24
N SER A 23 7.95 6.92 -17.44
CA SER A 23 7.56 6.45 -18.77
C SER A 23 6.03 6.41 -18.91
N PHE A 24 5.56 6.59 -20.14
CA PHE A 24 4.17 6.40 -20.51
C PHE A 24 4.11 5.33 -21.59
N LEU A 25 3.35 4.26 -21.34
CA LEU A 25 3.15 3.18 -22.31
C LEU A 25 1.67 3.11 -22.66
N ARG A 26 1.41 3.04 -23.96
CA ARG A 26 0.10 2.74 -24.54
C ARG A 26 0.26 1.43 -25.31
N GLU A 27 -0.41 0.39 -24.85
CA GLU A 27 -0.40 -0.91 -25.50
C GLU A 27 -1.76 -1.18 -26.13
N PHE A 28 -1.72 -1.79 -27.32
CA PHE A 28 -2.90 -2.22 -28.06
C PHE A 28 -2.62 -3.65 -28.51
N SER A 29 -3.40 -4.60 -28.00
CA SER A 29 -3.29 -6.01 -28.41
C SER A 29 -4.62 -6.48 -28.97
N ASN A 30 -4.59 -7.01 -30.20
CA ASN A 30 -5.72 -7.73 -30.77
C ASN A 30 -5.59 -9.22 -30.39
N GLN A 31 -6.39 -9.67 -29.44
CA GLN A 31 -6.78 -11.07 -29.32
C GLN A 31 -8.30 -11.16 -29.53
N TRP A 32 -8.95 -12.26 -29.13
CA TRP A 32 -10.43 -12.39 -29.12
C TRP A 32 -11.13 -11.33 -28.24
N GLU A 33 -10.35 -10.45 -27.59
CA GLU A 33 -10.74 -9.33 -26.75
C GLU A 33 -9.90 -8.12 -27.20
N LEU A 34 -10.53 -6.95 -27.34
CA LEU A 34 -9.83 -5.69 -27.57
C LEU A 34 -9.39 -5.13 -26.22
N LEU A 35 -8.09 -4.94 -26.01
CA LEU A 35 -7.56 -4.36 -24.78
C LEU A 35 -7.03 -2.95 -25.07
N PHE A 36 -7.53 -1.96 -24.33
CA PHE A 36 -6.94 -0.64 -24.22
C PHE A 36 -6.27 -0.50 -22.86
N GLU A 37 -4.96 -0.26 -22.85
CA GLU A 37 -4.22 0.01 -21.63
C GLU A 37 -3.38 1.30 -21.77
N ALA A 38 -3.55 2.21 -20.82
CA ALA A 38 -2.77 3.43 -20.69
C ALA A 38 -2.10 3.46 -19.31
N ASN A 39 -0.78 3.61 -19.26
CA ASN A 39 -0.05 3.61 -17.98
C ASN A 39 0.95 4.75 -17.88
N ALA A 40 1.05 5.33 -16.70
CA ALA A 40 2.17 6.12 -16.24
C ALA A 40 2.95 5.34 -15.16
N PHE A 41 4.28 5.33 -15.29
CA PHE A 41 5.17 4.66 -14.34
C PHE A 41 6.16 5.63 -13.74
N ILE A 42 6.53 5.37 -12.49
CA ILE A 42 7.60 6.03 -11.77
C ILE A 42 8.47 4.92 -11.18
N SER A 43 9.70 4.76 -11.69
CA SER A 43 10.66 3.76 -11.19
C SER A 43 11.75 4.42 -10.36
N TYR A 44 12.07 3.86 -9.20
CA TYR A 44 13.12 4.30 -8.28
C TYR A 44 14.22 3.22 -8.19
N HIS A 45 15.43 3.55 -8.65
CA HIS A 45 16.65 2.70 -8.60
C HIS A 45 16.48 1.23 -9.04
N GLY A 46 15.55 0.97 -9.97
CA GLY A 46 15.31 -0.38 -10.52
C GLY A 46 14.62 -1.37 -9.58
N PHE A 47 14.57 -1.10 -8.28
CA PHE A 47 13.94 -1.99 -7.30
C PHE A 47 12.49 -1.62 -6.97
N LEU A 48 12.04 -0.38 -7.21
CA LEU A 48 10.66 0.01 -6.98
C LEU A 48 10.09 0.61 -8.26
N THR A 49 8.91 0.17 -8.66
CA THR A 49 8.12 0.80 -9.72
C THR A 49 6.70 1.02 -9.25
N LEU A 50 6.24 2.25 -9.28
CA LEU A 50 4.85 2.64 -9.08
C LEU A 50 4.20 2.83 -10.44
N ARG A 51 2.95 2.38 -10.58
CA ARG A 51 2.17 2.44 -11.81
C ARG A 51 0.79 2.99 -11.50
N LEU A 52 0.40 4.03 -12.22
CA LEU A 52 -0.98 4.48 -12.35
C LEU A 52 -1.41 4.16 -13.79
N GLY A 53 -2.42 3.31 -13.94
CA GLY A 53 -2.91 2.89 -15.24
C GLY A 53 -4.42 3.01 -15.35
N TYR A 54 -4.91 2.85 -16.57
CA TYR A 54 -6.31 2.68 -16.90
C TYR A 54 -6.41 1.53 -17.90
N VAL A 55 -7.32 0.60 -17.64
CA VAL A 55 -7.55 -0.59 -18.45
C VAL A 55 -9.01 -0.60 -18.88
N GLU A 56 -9.27 -0.84 -20.16
CA GLU A 56 -10.62 -1.02 -20.68
C GLU A 56 -10.60 -2.17 -21.68
N LYS A 57 -11.55 -3.09 -21.57
CA LYS A 57 -11.65 -4.26 -22.43
C LYS A 57 -12.95 -4.19 -23.23
N TYR A 58 -12.88 -4.58 -24.48
CA TYR A 58 -14.06 -4.87 -25.27
C TYR A 58 -14.05 -6.37 -25.55
N VAL A 59 -14.87 -7.06 -24.79
CA VAL A 59 -15.04 -8.51 -24.85
C VAL A 59 -16.32 -8.78 -25.65
N GLU A 60 -16.26 -9.73 -26.58
CA GLU A 60 -17.47 -10.21 -27.23
C GLU A 60 -18.30 -10.94 -26.15
N ASP A 61 -19.51 -10.46 -25.83
CA ASP A 61 -20.39 -10.94 -24.75
C ASP A 61 -20.96 -12.36 -25.03
N LEU A 62 -20.08 -13.33 -25.29
CA LEU A 62 -20.41 -14.71 -25.61
C LEU A 62 -21.01 -15.43 -24.38
N TYR A 63 -20.52 -15.11 -23.17
CA TYR A 63 -21.00 -15.68 -21.92
C TYR A 63 -21.07 -14.63 -20.80
N PRO A 64 -22.18 -14.54 -20.02
CA PRO A 64 -22.30 -13.59 -18.91
C PRO A 64 -21.23 -13.75 -17.82
N SER A 65 -20.73 -14.96 -17.60
CA SER A 65 -19.67 -15.20 -16.62
C SER A 65 -18.31 -14.63 -17.06
N GLN A 66 -18.05 -14.59 -18.36
CA GLN A 66 -16.84 -14.01 -18.93
C GLN A 66 -16.87 -12.49 -18.79
N SER A 67 -17.97 -11.84 -19.19
CA SER A 67 -18.08 -10.39 -19.09
C SER A 67 -17.97 -9.90 -17.64
N ILE A 68 -18.58 -10.61 -16.69
CA ILE A 68 -18.46 -10.30 -15.25
C ILE A 68 -17.02 -10.46 -14.75
N GLN A 69 -16.25 -11.45 -15.22
CA GLN A 69 -14.86 -11.58 -14.81
C GLN A 69 -13.99 -10.47 -15.39
N GLU A 70 -14.20 -10.12 -16.65
CA GLU A 70 -13.39 -9.13 -17.34
C GLU A 70 -13.64 -7.70 -16.84
N GLN A 71 -14.91 -7.33 -16.60
CA GLN A 71 -15.30 -6.03 -16.02
C GLN A 71 -14.69 -5.78 -14.63
N ARG A 72 -14.33 -6.84 -13.88
CA ARG A 72 -13.63 -6.67 -12.59
C ARG A 72 -12.22 -6.09 -12.76
N TYR A 73 -11.62 -6.23 -13.94
CA TYR A 73 -10.25 -5.82 -14.27
C TYR A 73 -10.21 -4.61 -15.20
N GLU A 74 -11.24 -3.76 -15.13
CA GLU A 74 -11.35 -2.53 -15.89
C GLU A 74 -11.31 -1.30 -14.99
N GLY A 75 -11.07 -0.15 -15.60
CA GLY A 75 -11.04 1.13 -14.95
C GLY A 75 -9.65 1.54 -14.45
N LEU A 76 -9.66 2.45 -13.49
CA LEU A 76 -8.43 3.04 -12.94
C LEU A 76 -7.68 2.02 -12.08
N ARG A 77 -6.41 1.77 -12.40
CA ARG A 77 -5.53 0.80 -11.75
C ARG A 77 -4.37 1.47 -11.04
N LEU A 78 -4.16 1.16 -9.77
CA LEU A 78 -2.93 1.46 -9.04
C LEU A 78 -2.12 0.19 -8.87
N ALA A 79 -0.82 0.23 -9.12
CA ALA A 79 0.05 -0.92 -8.93
C ALA A 79 1.46 -0.54 -8.46
N TYR A 80 2.14 -1.47 -7.81
CA TYR A 80 3.57 -1.39 -7.57
C TYR A 80 4.27 -2.73 -7.82
N VAL A 81 5.55 -2.65 -8.15
CA VAL A 81 6.48 -3.78 -8.16
C VAL A 81 7.67 -3.37 -7.31
N TYR A 82 8.06 -4.24 -6.39
CA TYR A 82 9.15 -4.04 -5.45
C TYR A 82 10.08 -5.28 -5.46
N ASP A 83 11.39 -5.04 -5.55
CA ASP A 83 12.45 -6.04 -5.49
C ASP A 83 13.49 -5.67 -4.43
N GLY A 84 13.34 -6.21 -3.23
CA GLY A 84 14.29 -6.04 -2.12
C GLY A 84 15.53 -6.93 -2.20
N GLY A 85 15.76 -7.65 -3.30
CA GLY A 85 16.83 -8.64 -3.38
C GLY A 85 16.42 -9.98 -2.77
N LEU A 86 16.11 -10.06 -1.47
CA LEU A 86 15.56 -11.27 -0.83
C LEU A 86 14.05 -11.34 -0.98
N LEU A 87 13.33 -10.25 -0.68
CA LEU A 87 11.88 -10.19 -0.77
C LEU A 87 11.45 -9.38 -1.98
N GLN A 88 10.61 -9.97 -2.81
CA GLN A 88 9.98 -9.28 -3.91
C GLN A 88 8.47 -9.28 -3.69
N SER A 89 7.82 -8.19 -4.04
CA SER A 89 6.37 -8.08 -3.93
C SER A 89 5.83 -7.28 -5.09
N SER A 90 4.65 -7.67 -5.57
CA SER A 90 3.89 -6.86 -6.49
C SER A 90 2.44 -6.79 -6.04
N PHE A 91 1.78 -5.70 -6.39
CA PHE A 91 0.38 -5.50 -6.09
C PHE A 91 -0.25 -4.64 -7.18
N PHE A 92 -1.52 -4.92 -7.47
CA PHE A 92 -2.36 -4.06 -8.29
C PHE A 92 -3.79 -4.05 -7.78
N SER A 93 -4.45 -2.91 -7.87
CA SER A 93 -5.83 -2.68 -7.46
C SER A 93 -6.57 -1.89 -8.52
N PHE A 94 -7.77 -2.33 -8.86
CA PHE A 94 -8.74 -1.60 -9.67
C PHE A 94 -9.67 -0.83 -8.72
N LEU A 95 -9.70 0.49 -8.87
CA LEU A 95 -10.38 1.36 -7.91
C LEU A 95 -11.91 1.30 -8.05
N ASP A 96 -12.38 1.09 -9.28
CA ASP A 96 -13.79 1.07 -9.63
C ASP A 96 -14.47 -0.21 -9.18
N SER A 97 -13.83 -1.37 -9.36
CA SER A 97 -14.38 -2.69 -8.95
C SER A 97 -13.95 -3.13 -7.54
N GLY A 98 -12.98 -2.45 -6.93
CA GLY A 98 -12.34 -2.88 -5.68
C GLY A 98 -11.52 -4.17 -5.78
N ALA A 99 -11.40 -4.76 -6.97
CA ALA A 99 -10.63 -5.97 -7.18
C ALA A 99 -9.12 -5.68 -7.03
N SER A 100 -8.41 -6.52 -6.28
CA SER A 100 -6.98 -6.36 -6.10
C SER A 100 -6.26 -7.69 -6.01
N TYR A 101 -5.03 -7.74 -6.49
CA TYR A 101 -4.18 -8.92 -6.46
C TYR A 101 -2.78 -8.51 -6.07
N GLY A 102 -2.07 -9.42 -5.43
CA GLY A 102 -0.67 -9.23 -5.14
C GLY A 102 0.05 -10.55 -5.04
N SER A 103 1.36 -10.49 -5.18
CA SER A 103 2.25 -11.61 -5.01
C SER A 103 3.41 -11.21 -4.10
N PHE A 104 3.98 -12.22 -3.46
CA PHE A 104 5.28 -12.12 -2.80
C PHE A 104 6.13 -13.32 -3.21
N SER A 105 7.42 -13.11 -3.38
CA SER A 105 8.39 -14.16 -3.64
C SER A 105 9.63 -13.95 -2.79
N VAL A 106 10.31 -15.05 -2.49
CA VAL A 106 11.56 -15.07 -1.73
C VAL A 106 12.67 -15.58 -2.64
N ASN A 107 13.66 -14.74 -2.90
CA ASN A 107 14.84 -15.11 -3.66
C ASN A 107 15.91 -15.69 -2.72
N VAL A 108 15.88 -17.01 -2.54
CA VAL A 108 16.82 -17.72 -1.65
C VAL A 108 18.28 -17.58 -2.12
N LEU A 109 18.53 -17.31 -3.41
CA LEU A 109 19.89 -17.08 -3.90
C LEU A 109 20.50 -15.77 -3.38
N ALA A 110 19.68 -14.82 -2.91
CA ALA A 110 20.13 -13.55 -2.34
C ALA A 110 21.03 -13.76 -1.11
N PHE A 111 20.86 -14.86 -0.36
CA PHE A 111 21.73 -15.18 0.79
C PHE A 111 23.20 -15.41 0.42
N LYS A 112 23.51 -15.63 -0.87
CA LYS A 112 24.89 -15.74 -1.36
C LYS A 112 25.53 -14.39 -1.68
N GLN A 113 24.74 -13.30 -1.70
CA GLN A 113 25.27 -11.97 -1.98
C GLN A 113 26.13 -11.48 -0.80
N PRO A 114 27.24 -10.78 -1.08
CA PRO A 114 28.03 -10.13 -0.03
C PRO A 114 27.16 -9.14 0.75
N LYS A 115 27.33 -9.09 2.07
CA LYS A 115 26.65 -8.09 2.92
C LYS A 115 27.36 -6.75 2.75
N THR A 116 26.73 -5.81 2.05
CA THR A 116 27.31 -4.50 1.71
C THR A 116 26.59 -3.32 2.35
N TYR A 117 25.43 -3.53 2.97
CA TYR A 117 24.64 -2.50 3.66
C TYR A 117 25.44 -1.77 4.75
N LYS A 118 25.41 -0.43 4.73
CA LYS A 118 26.07 0.47 5.69
C LYS A 118 25.14 1.53 6.25
N GLN A 119 24.19 2.01 5.45
CA GLN A 119 23.27 3.09 5.83
C GLN A 119 21.88 2.91 5.20
N THR A 120 20.87 3.56 5.78
CA THR A 120 19.52 3.63 5.20
C THR A 120 19.36 4.93 4.41
N ASP A 121 19.23 4.81 3.09
CA ASP A 121 18.83 5.93 2.23
C ASP A 121 17.32 5.92 1.95
N PHE A 122 16.72 4.72 1.97
CA PHE A 122 15.31 4.48 1.68
C PHE A 122 14.80 3.27 2.43
N THR A 123 13.55 3.31 2.90
CA THR A 123 12.88 2.16 3.52
C THR A 123 11.61 1.82 2.77
N PHE A 124 11.50 0.58 2.32
CA PHE A 124 10.23 -0.01 1.91
C PHE A 124 9.61 -0.73 3.08
N THR A 125 8.35 -0.44 3.36
CA THR A 125 7.62 -1.07 4.46
C THR A 125 6.47 -1.89 3.89
N SER A 126 6.30 -3.12 4.38
CA SER A 126 5.14 -3.96 4.10
C SER A 126 4.64 -4.60 5.40
N GLY A 127 3.33 -4.59 5.63
CA GLY A 127 2.78 -5.07 6.88
C GLY A 127 1.33 -5.53 6.80
N ILE A 128 0.95 -6.26 7.85
CA ILE A 128 -0.40 -6.77 8.06
C ILE A 128 -0.87 -6.31 9.43
N LEU A 129 -1.90 -5.48 9.44
CA LEU A 129 -2.56 -4.97 10.63
C LEU A 129 -3.98 -5.52 10.68
N TYR A 130 -4.52 -5.78 11.86
CA TYR A 130 -5.91 -6.21 12.05
C TYR A 130 -6.67 -5.13 12.80
N ASN A 131 -7.87 -4.80 12.33
CA ASN A 131 -8.78 -3.95 13.09
C ASN A 131 -9.54 -4.77 14.15
N HIS A 132 -10.35 -4.10 14.97
CA HIS A 132 -11.16 -4.74 16.01
C HIS A 132 -12.18 -5.76 15.47
N GLU A 133 -12.64 -5.58 14.23
CA GLU A 133 -13.53 -6.50 13.52
C GLU A 133 -12.79 -7.72 12.92
N GLY A 134 -11.47 -7.82 13.12
CA GLY A 134 -10.65 -8.92 12.60
C GLY A 134 -10.31 -8.79 11.12
N HIS A 135 -10.65 -7.69 10.47
CA HIS A 135 -10.29 -7.45 9.08
C HIS A 135 -8.82 -7.13 8.95
N GLN A 136 -8.18 -7.85 8.03
CA GLN A 136 -6.82 -7.60 7.61
C GLN A 136 -6.73 -6.29 6.82
N ASN A 137 -5.79 -5.44 7.22
CA ASN A 137 -5.36 -4.26 6.52
C ASN A 137 -3.89 -4.43 6.10
N ARG A 138 -3.65 -4.30 4.80
CA ARG A 138 -2.31 -4.37 4.21
C ARG A 138 -1.72 -2.98 4.18
N LEU A 139 -0.61 -2.83 4.89
CA LEU A 139 0.21 -1.62 4.91
C LEU A 139 1.32 -1.73 3.87
N VAL A 140 1.47 -0.70 3.05
CA VAL A 140 2.64 -0.46 2.21
C VAL A 140 3.10 0.97 2.48
N ALA A 141 4.39 1.18 2.71
CA ALA A 141 4.92 2.53 2.85
C ALA A 141 6.30 2.71 2.21
N PHE A 142 6.57 3.96 1.87
CA PHE A 142 7.85 4.43 1.33
C PHE A 142 8.37 5.49 2.28
N SER A 143 9.55 5.28 2.85
CA SER A 143 10.12 6.20 3.84
C SER A 143 11.49 6.73 3.41
N PHE A 144 11.71 8.01 3.71
CA PHE A 144 12.93 8.76 3.48
C PHE A 144 13.35 9.39 4.82
N GLY A 145 14.24 8.71 5.54
CA GLY A 145 14.49 9.02 6.94
C GLY A 145 13.20 8.92 7.76
N SER A 146 12.92 9.96 8.56
CA SER A 146 11.73 10.00 9.43
C SER A 146 10.39 10.19 8.69
N PHE A 147 10.39 10.58 7.40
CA PHE A 147 9.15 10.85 6.67
C PHE A 147 8.69 9.62 5.89
N SER A 148 7.41 9.27 6.00
CA SER A 148 6.81 8.15 5.26
C SER A 148 5.58 8.58 4.46
N PHE A 149 5.37 7.94 3.31
CA PHE A 149 4.07 7.91 2.62
C PHE A 149 3.50 6.51 2.72
N GLU A 150 2.31 6.39 3.28
CA GLU A 150 1.71 5.12 3.67
C GLU A 150 0.37 4.91 2.98
N VAL A 151 0.18 3.71 2.45
CA VAL A 151 -1.08 3.22 1.93
C VAL A 151 -1.50 2.02 2.77
N LYS A 152 -2.68 2.12 3.36
CA LYS A 152 -3.33 1.04 4.11
C LYS A 152 -4.59 0.67 3.35
N HIS A 153 -4.81 -0.61 3.10
CA HIS A 153 -6.02 -1.04 2.41
C HIS A 153 -6.56 -2.35 2.99
N THR A 154 -7.87 -2.43 3.05
CA THR A 154 -8.64 -3.62 3.42
C THR A 154 -9.64 -3.85 2.31
N ASN A 155 -9.71 -5.06 1.80
CA ASN A 155 -10.74 -5.44 0.86
C ASN A 155 -11.25 -6.86 1.12
N GLY A 156 -12.50 -7.11 0.77
CA GLY A 156 -13.08 -8.44 0.85
C GLY A 156 -14.52 -8.46 1.36
N PRO A 157 -15.05 -9.67 1.64
CA PRO A 157 -16.33 -9.81 2.31
C PRO A 157 -16.22 -9.31 3.75
N MET A 158 -17.35 -8.86 4.30
CA MET A 158 -17.44 -8.41 5.69
C MET A 158 -17.48 -9.61 6.65
N LEU A 159 -16.60 -9.64 7.65
CA LEU A 159 -16.53 -10.76 8.61
C LEU A 159 -17.76 -10.77 9.52
N ASN A 160 -18.32 -9.60 9.80
CA ASN A 160 -19.57 -9.44 10.53
C ASN A 160 -20.83 -9.78 9.70
N ARG A 161 -20.69 -10.20 8.43
CA ARG A 161 -21.79 -10.64 7.56
C ARG A 161 -21.39 -11.86 6.73
N TRP A 162 -20.98 -12.93 7.41
CA TRP A 162 -20.49 -14.15 6.75
C TRP A 162 -21.54 -14.86 5.87
N GLU A 163 -22.82 -14.70 6.21
CA GLU A 163 -23.98 -15.27 5.52
C GLU A 163 -24.14 -14.74 4.07
N ASP A 164 -23.60 -13.55 3.78
CA ASP A 164 -23.77 -12.86 2.50
C ASP A 164 -22.44 -12.21 2.06
N GLN A 165 -21.74 -12.91 1.16
CA GLN A 165 -20.41 -12.54 0.68
C GLN A 165 -20.42 -11.86 -0.70
N ASN A 166 -21.60 -11.50 -1.21
CA ASN A 166 -21.71 -10.80 -2.48
C ASN A 166 -21.32 -9.33 -2.34
N ASP A 167 -21.51 -8.76 -1.15
CA ASP A 167 -21.06 -7.42 -0.83
C ASP A 167 -19.55 -7.37 -0.60
N ARG A 168 -18.90 -6.36 -1.17
CA ARG A 168 -17.46 -6.12 -1.05
C ARG A 168 -17.20 -4.80 -0.35
N MET A 169 -16.55 -4.90 0.80
CA MET A 169 -15.99 -3.75 1.49
C MET A 169 -14.61 -3.45 0.92
N ASN A 170 -14.35 -2.19 0.62
CA ASN A 170 -13.04 -1.67 0.26
C ASN A 170 -12.75 -0.43 1.10
N LEU A 171 -11.91 -0.58 2.13
CA LEU A 171 -11.41 0.53 2.93
C LEU A 171 -9.99 0.86 2.51
N GLY A 172 -9.68 2.15 2.43
CA GLY A 172 -8.36 2.61 2.05
C GLY A 172 -7.93 3.80 2.89
N SER A 173 -6.64 3.99 3.10
CA SER A 173 -6.13 5.27 3.58
C SER A 173 -4.78 5.59 2.96
N TRP A 174 -4.58 6.86 2.66
CA TRP A 174 -3.33 7.43 2.18
C TRP A 174 -2.86 8.47 3.17
N GLN A 175 -1.71 8.24 3.79
CA GLN A 175 -1.22 9.04 4.90
C GLN A 175 0.23 9.47 4.69
N LEU A 176 0.55 10.69 5.14
CA LEU A 176 1.91 11.16 5.33
C LEU A 176 2.25 11.01 6.81
N GLY A 177 3.36 10.34 7.10
CA GLY A 177 3.82 10.04 8.46
C GLY A 177 5.15 10.72 8.79
N TYR A 178 5.35 10.97 10.08
CA TYR A 178 6.63 11.32 10.66
C TYR A 178 6.94 10.39 11.84
N ARG A 179 8.04 9.66 11.76
CA ARG A 179 8.48 8.63 12.72
C ARG A 179 9.67 9.11 13.55
N TRP A 180 9.57 8.89 14.85
CA TRP A 180 10.66 8.99 15.81
C TRP A 180 11.06 7.60 16.28
N GLU A 181 12.35 7.29 16.18
CA GLU A 181 12.93 6.09 16.75
C GLU A 181 13.74 6.47 17.98
N PHE A 182 13.52 5.76 19.09
CA PHE A 182 14.25 5.98 20.33
C PHE A 182 15.47 5.06 20.34
N GLU A 183 16.40 5.34 19.43
CA GLU A 183 17.55 4.49 19.16
C GLU A 183 18.46 4.34 20.39
N SER A 184 18.89 3.10 20.62
CA SER A 184 19.99 2.78 21.50
C SER A 184 20.95 1.86 20.74
N PRO A 185 22.25 2.17 20.64
CA PRO A 185 23.21 1.45 19.79
C PRO A 185 23.31 -0.06 20.04
N SER A 186 22.87 -0.53 21.21
CA SER A 186 22.93 -1.93 21.63
C SER A 186 21.55 -2.55 21.88
N ALA A 187 20.46 -1.82 21.70
CA ALA A 187 19.13 -2.35 21.98
C ALA A 187 18.67 -3.25 20.84
N PHE A 188 18.29 -4.48 21.19
CA PHE A 188 17.62 -5.39 20.26
C PHE A 188 16.15 -5.03 20.04
N LEU A 189 15.55 -4.25 20.95
CA LEU A 189 14.19 -3.77 20.84
C LEU A 189 14.20 -2.25 20.92
N THR A 190 13.80 -1.60 19.84
CA THR A 190 13.80 -0.14 19.73
C THR A 190 12.37 0.36 19.68
N PRO A 191 11.88 1.07 20.70
CA PRO A 191 10.57 1.68 20.63
C PRO A 191 10.55 2.80 19.59
N TYR A 192 9.41 2.98 18.95
CA TYR A 192 9.16 4.10 18.05
C TYR A 192 7.77 4.66 18.25
N ALA A 193 7.63 5.92 17.88
CA ALA A 193 6.35 6.60 17.74
C ALA A 193 6.26 7.21 16.35
N LYS A 194 5.05 7.32 15.82
CA LYS A 194 4.79 7.93 14.52
C LYS A 194 3.47 8.67 14.59
N VAL A 195 3.41 9.85 14.00
CA VAL A 195 2.16 10.57 13.75
C VAL A 195 1.92 10.63 12.26
N SER A 196 0.67 10.65 11.85
CA SER A 196 0.30 10.73 10.44
C SER A 196 -0.94 11.58 10.20
N ALA A 197 -1.07 12.08 8.98
CA ALA A 197 -2.26 12.79 8.51
C ALA A 197 -2.51 12.45 7.04
N GLY A 198 -3.78 12.43 6.64
CA GLY A 198 -4.13 12.11 5.26
C GLY A 198 -5.61 11.88 5.05
N LEU A 199 -5.95 10.94 4.19
CA LEU A 199 -7.31 10.65 3.75
C LEU A 199 -7.66 9.19 4.05
N HIS A 200 -8.91 8.95 4.44
CA HIS A 200 -9.51 7.65 4.61
C HIS A 200 -10.70 7.50 3.66
N ARG A 201 -10.77 6.39 2.93
CA ARG A 201 -11.84 6.04 1.99
C ARG A 201 -12.67 4.92 2.57
N PHE A 202 -13.99 5.10 2.50
CA PHE A 202 -14.99 4.09 2.78
C PHE A 202 -15.70 3.75 1.48
N ASN A 203 -15.61 2.49 1.07
CA ASN A 203 -16.35 1.99 -0.08
C ASN A 203 -17.03 0.66 0.26
N LEU A 204 -18.31 0.58 -0.11
CA LEU A 204 -19.11 -0.63 -0.03
C LEU A 204 -19.81 -0.84 -1.36
N GLN A 205 -19.60 -2.02 -1.94
CA GLN A 205 -20.26 -2.46 -3.17
C GLN A 205 -21.18 -3.63 -2.86
N GLN A 206 -22.39 -3.57 -3.42
CA GLN A 206 -23.35 -4.65 -3.43
C GLN A 206 -23.24 -5.42 -4.75
N ASP A 207 -23.24 -6.75 -4.65
CA ASP A 207 -23.18 -7.68 -5.79
C ASP A 207 -22.11 -7.30 -6.83
N TYR A 208 -20.95 -6.83 -6.36
CA TYR A 208 -19.80 -6.40 -7.18
C TYR A 208 -20.05 -5.25 -8.17
N THR A 209 -21.26 -4.68 -8.21
CA THR A 209 -21.70 -3.79 -9.31
C THR A 209 -22.32 -2.50 -8.83
N THR A 210 -22.98 -2.52 -7.67
CA THR A 210 -23.71 -1.35 -7.15
C THR A 210 -22.97 -0.74 -5.98
N THR A 211 -22.42 0.47 -6.14
CA THR A 211 -21.79 1.19 -5.04
C THR A 211 -22.86 1.74 -4.09
N LEU A 212 -22.90 1.23 -2.86
CA LEU A 212 -23.80 1.69 -1.80
C LEU A 212 -23.18 2.83 -0.98
N VAL A 213 -21.86 2.84 -0.84
CA VAL A 213 -21.10 3.88 -0.13
C VAL A 213 -19.83 4.17 -0.91
N GLU A 214 -19.53 5.44 -1.13
CA GLU A 214 -18.25 5.95 -1.62
C GLU A 214 -17.98 7.29 -0.96
N GLU A 215 -17.10 7.30 0.03
CA GLU A 215 -16.81 8.51 0.79
C GLU A 215 -15.31 8.61 1.10
N VAL A 216 -14.76 9.81 1.00
CA VAL A 216 -13.39 10.12 1.40
C VAL A 216 -13.41 11.20 2.46
N ARG A 217 -12.73 10.95 3.58
CA ARG A 217 -12.69 11.82 4.75
C ARG A 217 -11.26 12.11 5.17
N PRO A 218 -10.97 13.34 5.64
CA PRO A 218 -9.69 13.63 6.29
C PRO A 218 -9.48 12.74 7.51
N SER A 219 -8.24 12.39 7.79
CA SER A 219 -7.86 11.60 8.96
C SER A 219 -6.52 12.05 9.53
N ILE A 220 -6.37 11.85 10.83
CA ILE A 220 -5.09 11.92 11.54
C ILE A 220 -4.87 10.60 12.27
N GLY A 221 -3.62 10.25 12.52
CA GLY A 221 -3.27 9.00 13.16
C GLY A 221 -2.02 9.10 14.02
N MET A 222 -1.91 8.15 14.93
CA MET A 222 -0.70 7.84 15.64
C MET A 222 -0.43 6.34 15.58
N GLU A 223 0.84 5.97 15.58
CA GLU A 223 1.29 4.60 15.65
C GLU A 223 2.44 4.52 16.63
N VAL A 224 2.41 3.50 17.49
CA VAL A 224 3.48 3.18 18.41
C VAL A 224 3.86 1.73 18.23
N GLY A 225 5.11 1.41 18.50
CA GLY A 225 5.54 0.04 18.35
C GLY A 225 6.97 -0.22 18.78
N LEU A 226 7.41 -1.43 18.48
CA LEU A 226 8.73 -1.95 18.80
C LEU A 226 9.35 -2.53 17.53
N SER A 227 10.47 -1.94 17.11
CA SER A 227 11.34 -2.52 16.09
C SER A 227 12.21 -3.61 16.72
N ILE A 228 12.42 -4.70 15.98
CA ILE A 228 13.14 -5.89 16.43
C ILE A 228 14.45 -6.01 15.62
N GLY A 229 15.56 -6.11 16.35
CA GLY A 229 16.90 -6.19 15.80
C GLY A 229 17.63 -4.85 15.77
N THR A 230 18.94 -4.93 15.62
CA THR A 230 19.80 -3.76 15.35
C THR A 230 19.83 -3.47 13.85
N THR A 231 20.26 -2.27 13.47
CA THR A 231 20.30 -1.77 12.07
C THR A 231 21.02 -2.72 11.10
N CYS A 232 21.99 -3.51 11.57
CA CYS A 232 22.72 -4.49 10.75
C CYS A 232 22.46 -5.95 11.14
N TRP A 233 21.33 -6.25 11.79
CA TRP A 233 21.02 -7.60 12.27
C TRP A 233 20.77 -8.59 11.13
N TRP A 234 19.81 -8.29 10.26
CA TRP A 234 19.43 -9.16 9.14
C TRP A 234 19.74 -8.49 7.81
N VAL A 235 20.99 -8.60 7.38
CA VAL A 235 21.49 -8.01 6.14
C VAL A 235 21.57 -9.05 5.02
N VAL A 236 21.03 -8.71 3.86
CA VAL A 236 21.18 -9.45 2.59
C VAL A 236 21.53 -8.46 1.48
N GLY A 237 22.69 -8.62 0.86
CA GLY A 237 23.17 -7.64 -0.13
C GLY A 237 23.35 -6.25 0.49
N ASN A 238 22.78 -5.26 -0.19
CA ASN A 238 22.70 -3.87 0.25
C ASN A 238 21.39 -3.53 0.99
N THR A 239 20.67 -4.55 1.50
CA THR A 239 19.40 -4.34 2.22
C THR A 239 19.46 -4.90 3.65
N SER A 240 18.74 -4.25 4.56
CA SER A 240 18.56 -4.70 5.95
C SER A 240 17.09 -4.85 6.28
N TYR A 241 16.74 -5.91 7.01
CA TYR A 241 15.36 -6.32 7.27
C TYR A 241 15.02 -6.18 8.76
N HIS A 242 13.98 -5.42 9.06
CA HIS A 242 13.57 -5.05 10.41
C HIS A 242 12.09 -5.36 10.67
N PRO A 243 11.79 -6.53 11.26
CA PRO A 243 10.45 -6.81 11.75
C PRO A 243 10.09 -5.83 12.87
N ARG A 244 8.83 -5.39 12.91
CA ARG A 244 8.31 -4.54 13.97
C ARG A 244 6.89 -4.93 14.34
N LEU A 245 6.58 -4.71 15.62
CA LEU A 245 5.22 -4.73 16.13
C LEU A 245 4.66 -3.31 16.04
N ALA A 246 3.40 -3.19 15.65
CA ALA A 246 2.75 -1.89 15.47
C ALA A 246 1.34 -1.91 16.05
N VAL A 247 1.00 -0.84 16.77
CA VAL A 247 -0.37 -0.50 17.15
C VAL A 247 -0.64 0.92 16.64
N SER A 248 -1.68 1.07 15.82
CA SER A 248 -2.07 2.36 15.25
C SER A 248 -3.48 2.73 15.63
N LEU A 249 -3.69 4.00 15.99
CA LEU A 249 -4.98 4.60 16.23
C LEU A 249 -5.16 5.76 15.26
N SER A 250 -6.22 5.71 14.44
CA SER A 250 -6.60 6.82 13.56
C SER A 250 -7.93 7.43 13.99
N TYR A 251 -8.05 8.74 13.84
CA TYR A 251 -9.29 9.49 13.92
C TYR A 251 -9.68 9.99 12.53
N VAL A 252 -10.93 9.75 12.12
CA VAL A 252 -11.49 10.15 10.83
C VAL A 252 -12.54 11.23 11.05
N PHE A 253 -12.33 12.40 10.44
CA PHE A 253 -13.21 13.55 10.61
C PHE A 253 -14.54 13.33 9.87
N ASN A 254 -15.66 13.67 10.51
CA ASN A 254 -17.00 13.55 9.94
C ASN A 254 -17.33 12.12 9.44
N ALA A 255 -16.82 11.10 10.14
CA ALA A 255 -17.17 9.71 9.87
C ALA A 255 -18.63 9.42 10.25
N ASP A 256 -19.11 10.01 11.35
CA ASP A 256 -20.49 9.82 11.84
C ASP A 256 -21.57 10.35 10.88
N SER A 257 -21.21 11.24 9.95
CA SER A 257 -22.14 11.78 8.94
C SER A 257 -22.21 10.94 7.67
N ILE A 258 -21.46 9.83 7.59
CA ILE A 258 -21.49 8.92 6.44
C ILE A 258 -22.86 8.22 6.41
N THR A 259 -23.62 8.46 5.35
CA THR A 259 -24.87 7.74 5.13
C THR A 259 -24.54 6.32 4.69
N THR A 260 -25.02 5.34 5.44
CA THR A 260 -24.68 3.94 5.20
C THR A 260 -25.77 2.96 5.66
N VAL A 261 -25.62 1.72 5.23
CA VAL A 261 -26.43 0.56 5.62
C VAL A 261 -26.00 0.02 6.98
N GLU A 262 -26.95 -0.55 7.73
CA GLU A 262 -26.76 -0.91 9.14
C GLU A 262 -25.58 -1.86 9.38
N TYR A 263 -25.41 -2.87 8.51
CA TYR A 263 -24.34 -3.86 8.63
C TYR A 263 -22.94 -3.31 8.32
N PHE A 264 -22.84 -2.13 7.67
CA PHE A 264 -21.56 -1.49 7.36
C PHE A 264 -21.13 -0.44 8.40
N LYS A 265 -22.07 0.00 9.26
CA LYS A 265 -21.79 0.99 10.32
C LYS A 265 -20.57 0.67 11.20
N PRO A 266 -20.27 -0.59 11.58
CA PRO A 266 -19.06 -0.91 12.36
C PRO A 266 -17.75 -0.48 11.66
N HIS A 267 -17.77 -0.40 10.32
CA HIS A 267 -16.60 -0.05 9.50
C HIS A 267 -16.48 1.45 9.19
N THR A 268 -17.51 2.26 9.50
CA THR A 268 -17.54 3.71 9.21
C THR A 268 -17.38 4.57 10.46
N GLY A 269 -16.89 4.01 11.57
CA GLY A 269 -16.68 4.74 12.82
C GLY A 269 -15.55 5.77 12.75
N PRO A 270 -15.56 6.80 13.63
CA PRO A 270 -14.53 7.83 13.64
C PRO A 270 -13.19 7.34 14.18
N TRP A 271 -13.17 6.27 14.97
CA TRP A 271 -11.96 5.71 15.56
C TRP A 271 -11.60 4.37 14.92
N ILE A 272 -10.39 4.28 14.39
CA ILE A 272 -9.87 3.07 13.75
C ILE A 272 -8.63 2.62 14.51
N LEU A 273 -8.78 1.60 15.34
CA LEU A 273 -7.68 0.92 16.03
C LEU A 273 -7.23 -0.29 15.21
N MET A 274 -5.92 -0.42 15.00
CA MET A 274 -5.33 -1.57 14.33
C MET A 274 -4.06 -2.02 15.05
N ALA A 275 -3.77 -3.32 15.02
CA ALA A 275 -2.53 -3.88 15.55
C ALA A 275 -2.00 -4.98 14.64
N GLY A 276 -0.69 -5.14 14.56
CA GLY A 276 -0.11 -6.23 13.78
C GLY A 276 1.39 -6.19 13.63
N ILE A 277 1.86 -6.86 12.58
CA ILE A 277 3.27 -7.08 12.29
C ILE A 277 3.61 -6.37 10.98
N VAL A 278 4.74 -5.69 10.99
CA VAL A 278 5.25 -4.97 9.83
C VAL A 278 6.71 -5.34 9.62
N LEU A 279 7.16 -5.28 8.37
CA LEU A 279 8.54 -5.47 7.97
C LEU A 279 9.01 -4.21 7.27
N ASP A 280 10.01 -3.56 7.86
CA ASP A 280 10.76 -2.49 7.22
C ASP A 280 11.97 -3.11 6.51
N ILE A 281 12.19 -2.72 5.27
CA ILE A 281 13.30 -3.17 4.42
C ILE A 281 14.07 -1.93 4.01
N ASP A 282 15.21 -1.73 4.66
CA ASP A 282 16.11 -0.62 4.44
C ASP A 282 17.02 -0.91 3.25
N HIS A 283 17.22 0.11 2.42
CA HIS A 283 18.06 0.06 1.24
C HIS A 283 19.21 1.04 1.40
N ASP A 284 20.41 0.54 1.19
CA ASP A 284 21.61 1.33 0.96
C ASP A 284 21.74 1.58 -0.55
N LEU A 285 21.71 2.85 -0.95
CA LEU A 285 21.72 3.26 -2.36
C LEU A 285 23.11 3.73 -2.82
N THR A 286 24.14 3.54 -1.98
CA THR A 286 25.52 4.00 -2.23
C THR A 286 26.46 2.93 -2.78
#